data_AF-A0A5Q0BL86-F1
#
_entry.id   AF-A0A5Q0BL86-F1
#
_cell.length_a   1.000
_cell.length_b   1.000
_cell.length_c   1.000
_cell.angle_alpha   90.00
_cell.angle_beta   90.00
_cell.angle_gamma   90.00
#
_symmetry.space_group_name_H-M   'P 1'
#
loop_
_entity.id
_entity.type
_entity.pdbx_description
1 polymer ?
#
loop_
_entity_poly.entity_id
_entity_poly.type
_entity_poly.pdbx_seq_one_letter_code
_entity_poly.pdbx_strand_id
1 'polypeptide(L)'
;MMKFFFSRFDYIAALLRANFRAHHADIRRTLLLSGFMFAQNLMFFMVWVVFFDSISQVKGWRLGDVALMCGIVAAAIGLIMFAADGVCAIALKVQDGSMDGFLTQPRHPLPALLLSRSNAASVGDMISGPVFWFAFADAPLSQLPAILGLTLLSAVIFLSALVAFYSLAFWLQHSGRFSDQLFEMLIIFSSIPQHAQSMSTKLVMFSVLPAGFIGLLPVSLLHRFDGLQFLMLIGATIAYAVIAVGIFNAGVKRYVRG
;
A
#
# COMPACT_ATOMS: atom_id res chain seq x y z
N MET A 1 -12.06 -11.85 -28.20
CA MET A 1 -11.07 -11.64 -27.10
C MET A 1 -10.78 -10.16 -26.84
N MET A 2 -10.51 -9.36 -27.89
CA MET A 2 -10.19 -7.92 -27.77
C MET A 2 -11.35 -7.06 -27.21
N LYS A 3 -12.60 -7.22 -27.67
CA LYS A 3 -13.79 -6.51 -27.12
C LYS A 3 -14.05 -6.78 -25.63
N PHE A 4 -13.73 -7.98 -25.14
CA PHE A 4 -13.91 -8.35 -23.73
C PHE A 4 -12.83 -7.72 -22.84
N PHE A 5 -11.62 -7.52 -23.39
CA PHE A 5 -10.50 -6.87 -22.70
C PHE A 5 -10.76 -5.36 -22.55
N PHE A 6 -11.15 -4.66 -23.62
CA PHE A 6 -11.55 -3.25 -23.55
C PHE A 6 -12.68 -3.02 -22.54
N SER A 7 -13.69 -3.90 -22.55
CA SER A 7 -14.81 -3.87 -21.58
C SER A 7 -14.38 -4.01 -20.09
N ARG A 8 -13.22 -4.62 -19.81
CA ARG A 8 -12.67 -4.70 -18.44
C ARG A 8 -11.99 -3.41 -18.02
N PHE A 9 -11.21 -2.80 -18.91
CA PHE A 9 -10.59 -1.49 -18.64
C PHE A 9 -11.63 -0.39 -18.53
N ASP A 10 -12.65 -0.39 -19.38
CA ASP A 10 -13.75 0.58 -19.32
C ASP A 10 -14.50 0.51 -17.99
N TYR A 11 -14.67 -0.69 -17.43
CA TYR A 11 -15.31 -0.90 -16.13
C TYR A 11 -14.45 -0.41 -14.97
N ILE A 12 -13.16 -0.77 -14.96
CA ILE A 12 -12.22 -0.28 -13.95
C ILE A 12 -12.12 1.25 -14.02
N ALA A 13 -12.03 1.81 -15.23
CA ALA A 13 -12.01 3.24 -15.45
C ALA A 13 -13.31 3.90 -14.99
N ALA A 14 -14.47 3.28 -15.21
CA ALA A 14 -15.75 3.78 -14.71
C ALA A 14 -15.80 3.82 -13.19
N LEU A 15 -15.30 2.79 -12.51
CA LEU A 15 -15.21 2.73 -11.04
C LEU A 15 -14.26 3.80 -10.50
N LEU A 16 -13.06 3.92 -11.09
CA LEU A 16 -12.12 4.98 -10.73
C LEU A 16 -12.74 6.37 -10.93
N ARG A 17 -13.40 6.63 -12.06
CA ARG A 17 -14.11 7.90 -12.32
C ARG A 17 -15.24 8.15 -11.31
N ALA A 18 -15.89 7.11 -10.80
CA ALA A 18 -16.89 7.25 -9.75
C ALA A 18 -16.21 7.72 -8.44
N ASN A 19 -15.09 7.11 -8.05
CA ASN A 19 -14.31 7.51 -6.87
C ASN A 19 -13.82 8.97 -6.99
N PHE A 20 -13.26 9.36 -8.12
CA PHE A 20 -12.86 10.75 -8.37
C PHE A 20 -14.03 11.73 -8.24
N ARG A 21 -15.19 11.40 -8.82
CA ARG A 21 -16.39 12.26 -8.71
C ARG A 21 -16.88 12.40 -7.28
N ALA A 22 -16.81 11.34 -6.47
CA ALA A 22 -17.16 11.40 -5.06
C ALA A 22 -16.26 12.37 -4.27
N HIS A 23 -14.95 12.38 -4.54
CA HIS A 23 -14.02 13.32 -3.89
C HIS A 23 -14.22 14.77 -4.31
N HIS A 24 -14.55 15.01 -5.59
CA HIS A 24 -14.86 16.35 -6.08
C HIS A 24 -16.16 16.91 -5.54
N ALA A 25 -17.16 16.05 -5.27
CA ALA A 25 -18.44 16.48 -4.70
C ALA A 25 -18.26 17.12 -3.31
N ASP A 26 -17.37 16.57 -2.48
CA ASP A 26 -17.08 17.05 -1.12
C ASP A 26 -15.64 17.58 -0.98
N ILE A 27 -15.21 18.47 -1.88
CA ILE A 27 -13.81 18.94 -1.93
C ILE A 27 -13.31 19.53 -0.61
N ARG A 28 -14.17 20.22 0.16
CA ARG A 28 -13.80 20.81 1.47
C ARG A 28 -13.43 19.72 2.47
N ARG A 29 -14.21 18.65 2.54
CA ARG A 29 -13.94 17.50 3.40
C ARG A 29 -12.66 16.80 2.97
N THR A 30 -12.50 16.58 1.66
CA THR A 30 -11.29 15.95 1.11
C THR A 30 -10.04 16.77 1.46
N LEU A 31 -10.07 18.09 1.27
CA LEU A 31 -8.95 18.99 1.62
C LEU A 31 -8.62 18.95 3.11
N LEU A 32 -9.64 19.03 3.98
CA LEU A 32 -9.43 18.97 5.43
C LEU A 32 -8.79 17.64 5.86
N LEU A 33 -9.35 16.50 5.43
CA LEU A 33 -8.83 15.18 5.77
C LEU A 33 -7.42 14.94 5.20
N SER A 34 -7.17 15.39 3.97
CA SER A 34 -5.83 15.32 3.35
C SER A 34 -4.82 16.17 4.10
N GLY A 35 -5.21 17.37 4.55
CA GLY A 35 -4.37 18.25 5.34
C GLY A 35 -3.98 17.63 6.68
N PHE A 36 -4.94 17.02 7.38
CA PHE A 36 -4.65 16.29 8.62
C PHE A 36 -3.74 15.08 8.40
N MET A 37 -3.96 14.30 7.34
CA MET A 37 -3.11 13.16 7.00
C MET A 37 -1.68 13.60 6.65
N PHE A 38 -1.53 14.64 5.82
CA PHE A 38 -0.23 15.23 5.53
C PHE A 38 0.48 15.73 6.80
N ALA A 39 -0.25 16.43 7.68
CA ALA A 39 0.29 16.87 8.96
C ALA A 39 0.70 15.71 9.86
N GLN A 40 -0.07 14.60 9.88
CA GLN A 40 0.29 13.39 10.61
C GLN A 40 1.59 12.78 10.08
N ASN A 41 1.73 12.63 8.77
CA ASN A 41 2.95 12.12 8.15
C ASN A 41 4.15 13.02 8.46
N LEU A 42 3.97 14.34 8.40
CA LEU A 42 5.00 15.29 8.76
C LEU A 42 5.40 15.17 10.23
N MET A 43 4.43 15.08 11.15
CA MET A 43 4.70 14.88 12.58
C MET A 43 5.47 13.59 12.85
N PHE A 44 5.09 12.49 12.19
CA PHE A 44 5.83 11.23 12.28
C PHE A 44 7.26 11.40 11.77
N PHE A 45 7.45 12.05 10.62
CA PHE A 45 8.78 12.29 10.06
C PHE A 45 9.65 13.22 10.95
N MET A 46 9.05 14.21 11.62
CA MET A 46 9.79 15.12 12.51
C MET A 46 10.46 14.40 13.68
N VAL A 47 9.94 13.24 14.13
CA VAL A 47 10.63 12.40 15.11
C VAL A 47 12.01 11.98 14.60
N TRP A 48 12.11 11.63 13.31
CA TRP A 48 13.37 11.27 12.69
C TRP A 48 14.28 12.49 12.53
N VAL A 49 13.74 13.67 12.22
CA VAL A 49 14.54 14.91 12.18
C VAL A 49 15.23 15.15 13.52
N VAL A 50 14.47 15.10 14.63
CA VAL A 50 15.03 15.26 15.98
C VAL A 50 16.03 14.15 16.32
N PHE A 51 15.74 12.92 15.93
CA PHE A 51 16.64 11.78 16.17
C PHE A 51 17.98 11.92 15.42
N PHE A 52 17.95 12.31 14.14
CA PHE A 52 19.15 12.47 13.32
C PHE A 52 19.93 13.77 13.59
N ASP A 53 19.32 14.75 14.27
CA ASP A 53 20.03 15.90 14.83
C ASP A 53 21.05 15.47 15.90
N SER A 54 20.70 14.45 16.69
CA SER A 54 21.61 13.87 17.71
C SER A 54 22.57 12.82 17.14
N ILE A 55 22.16 12.07 16.10
CA ILE A 55 22.93 10.96 15.52
C ILE A 55 23.02 11.16 14.01
N SER A 56 24.22 11.48 13.51
CA SER A 56 24.41 11.82 12.09
C SER A 56 24.14 10.68 11.11
N GLN A 57 24.30 9.42 11.54
CA GLN A 57 23.99 8.25 10.71
C GLN A 57 23.75 7.00 11.56
N VAL A 58 22.85 6.13 11.10
CA VAL A 58 22.60 4.82 11.70
C VAL A 58 22.80 3.71 10.68
N LYS A 59 23.85 2.91 10.86
CA LYS A 59 24.21 1.79 9.95
C LYS A 59 24.21 2.19 8.46
N GLY A 60 24.72 3.39 8.17
CA GLY A 60 24.83 3.94 6.82
C GLY A 60 23.59 4.72 6.34
N TRP A 61 22.50 4.74 7.10
CA TRP A 61 21.33 5.55 6.79
C TRP A 61 21.45 6.96 7.37
N ARG A 62 21.08 7.96 6.58
CA ARG A 62 20.96 9.38 6.91
C ARG A 62 19.49 9.80 6.92
N LEU A 63 19.22 11.03 7.40
CA LEU A 63 17.87 11.60 7.40
C LEU A 63 17.21 11.59 6.01
N GLY A 64 17.97 11.89 4.96
CA GLY A 64 17.48 11.86 3.58
C GLY A 64 17.01 10.47 3.12
N ASP A 65 17.65 9.41 3.60
CA ASP A 65 17.27 8.02 3.27
C ASP A 65 15.95 7.64 3.94
N VAL A 66 15.75 8.13 5.17
CA VAL A 66 14.48 7.99 5.90
C VAL A 66 13.39 8.81 5.21
N ALA A 67 13.70 10.01 4.73
CA ALA A 67 12.75 10.81 3.95
C ALA A 67 12.34 10.12 2.65
N LEU A 68 13.30 9.54 1.90
CA LEU A 68 12.99 8.74 0.71
C LEU A 68 12.07 7.57 1.04
N MET A 69 12.40 6.81 2.10
CA MET A 69 11.60 5.66 2.54
C MET A 69 10.18 6.09 2.92
N CYS A 70 10.04 7.06 3.84
CA CYS A 70 8.75 7.58 4.26
C CYS A 70 7.94 8.10 3.07
N GLY A 71 8.60 8.76 2.11
CA GLY A 71 7.93 9.28 0.92
C GLY A 71 7.43 8.17 -0.02
N ILE A 72 8.25 7.15 -0.26
CA ILE A 72 7.86 5.98 -1.07
C ILE A 72 6.69 5.24 -0.42
N VAL A 73 6.78 4.99 0.88
CA VAL A 73 5.75 4.28 1.65
C VAL A 73 4.45 5.08 1.67
N ALA A 74 4.50 6.37 2.01
CA ALA A 74 3.32 7.25 2.01
C ALA A 74 2.69 7.33 0.61
N ALA A 75 3.47 7.54 -0.45
CA ALA A 75 2.93 7.57 -1.81
C ALA A 75 2.30 6.23 -2.22
N ALA A 76 2.91 5.10 -1.85
CA ALA A 76 2.39 3.78 -2.13
C ALA A 76 1.06 3.51 -1.41
N ILE A 77 1.01 3.77 -0.10
CA ILE A 77 -0.22 3.66 0.70
C ILE A 77 -1.29 4.61 0.15
N GLY A 78 -0.92 5.86 -0.11
CA GLY A 78 -1.79 6.89 -0.65
C GLY A 78 -2.45 6.46 -1.94
N LEU A 79 -1.66 5.94 -2.89
CA LEU A 79 -2.15 5.44 -4.18
C LEU A 79 -3.16 4.30 -4.00
N ILE A 80 -2.85 3.34 -3.12
CA ILE A 80 -3.73 2.18 -2.89
C ILE A 80 -5.00 2.58 -2.14
N MET A 81 -4.91 3.35 -1.06
CA MET A 81 -6.07 3.76 -0.27
C MET A 81 -6.94 4.78 -1.03
N PHE A 82 -6.37 5.56 -1.94
CA PHE A 82 -7.15 6.44 -2.81
C PHE A 82 -7.99 5.64 -3.82
N ALA A 83 -7.38 4.64 -4.47
CA ALA A 83 -8.06 3.89 -5.52
C ALA A 83 -8.86 2.69 -5.02
N ALA A 84 -8.37 2.02 -3.98
CA ALA A 84 -8.72 0.64 -3.62
C ALA A 84 -8.94 0.41 -2.10
N ASP A 85 -9.42 1.42 -1.36
CA ASP A 85 -9.79 1.31 0.08
C ASP A 85 -10.81 0.21 0.35
N GLY A 86 -11.56 -0.23 -0.67
CA GLY A 86 -12.51 -1.32 -0.56
C GLY A 86 -11.89 -2.66 -0.11
N VAL A 87 -10.56 -2.81 -0.21
CA VAL A 87 -9.84 -3.96 0.35
C VAL A 87 -10.08 -4.13 1.85
N CYS A 88 -10.09 -3.03 2.61
CA CYS A 88 -10.29 -3.04 4.06
C CYS A 88 -11.73 -3.42 4.43
N ALA A 89 -12.66 -3.29 3.49
CA ALA A 89 -14.05 -3.69 3.68
C ALA A 89 -14.31 -5.18 3.45
N ILE A 90 -13.37 -5.95 2.88
CA ILE A 90 -13.59 -7.37 2.55
C ILE A 90 -14.01 -8.15 3.80
N ALA A 91 -13.31 -7.97 4.92
CA ALA A 91 -13.63 -8.70 6.15
C ALA A 91 -15.04 -8.39 6.67
N LEU A 92 -15.45 -7.12 6.65
CA LEU A 92 -16.80 -6.71 7.05
C LEU A 92 -17.86 -7.30 6.09
N LYS A 93 -17.62 -7.22 4.77
CA LYS A 93 -18.54 -7.71 3.74
C LYS A 93 -18.78 -9.21 3.81
N VAL A 94 -17.76 -9.96 4.21
CA VAL A 94 -17.86 -11.41 4.44
C VAL A 94 -18.68 -11.70 5.69
N GLN A 95 -18.52 -10.91 6.75
CA GLN A 95 -19.22 -11.11 8.01
C GLN A 95 -20.69 -10.68 7.98
N ASP A 96 -21.01 -9.60 7.26
CA ASP A 96 -22.37 -9.06 7.15
C ASP A 96 -23.18 -9.67 5.99
N GLY A 97 -22.58 -10.56 5.21
CA GLY A 97 -23.21 -11.22 4.05
C GLY A 97 -23.32 -10.34 2.80
N SER A 98 -22.91 -9.06 2.84
CA SER A 98 -22.97 -8.17 1.67
C SER A 98 -21.98 -8.54 0.56
N MET A 99 -21.09 -9.50 0.82
CA MET A 99 -20.26 -10.15 -0.19
C MET A 99 -21.09 -10.82 -1.31
N ASP A 100 -22.30 -11.30 -1.00
CA ASP A 100 -23.19 -11.96 -1.96
C ASP A 100 -23.49 -11.07 -3.17
N GLY A 101 -23.67 -9.77 -2.95
CA GLY A 101 -23.92 -8.80 -4.02
C GLY A 101 -22.76 -8.65 -5.01
N PHE A 102 -21.53 -8.99 -4.62
CA PHE A 102 -20.38 -9.00 -5.53
C PHE A 102 -20.27 -10.32 -6.28
N LEU A 103 -20.78 -11.43 -5.72
CA LEU A 103 -20.74 -12.76 -6.33
C LEU A 103 -21.80 -12.96 -7.41
N THR A 104 -22.89 -12.18 -7.40
CA THR A 104 -23.91 -12.22 -8.46
C THR A 104 -23.45 -11.57 -9.76
N GLN A 105 -22.36 -10.79 -9.73
CA GLN A 105 -21.84 -10.14 -10.92
C GLN A 105 -21.16 -11.17 -11.84
N PRO A 106 -21.30 -11.05 -13.18
CA PRO A 106 -20.73 -12.01 -14.13
C PRO A 106 -19.20 -11.92 -14.26
N ARG A 107 -18.53 -11.18 -13.35
CA ARG A 107 -17.11 -10.88 -13.38
C ARG A 107 -16.47 -11.28 -12.06
N HIS A 108 -15.15 -11.40 -12.08
CA HIS A 108 -14.39 -11.66 -10.86
C HIS A 108 -14.68 -10.56 -9.82
N PRO A 109 -14.99 -10.90 -8.55
CA PRO A 109 -15.47 -9.92 -7.58
C PRO A 109 -14.34 -9.00 -7.06
N LEU A 110 -13.08 -9.48 -7.05
CA LEU A 110 -11.97 -8.75 -6.45
C LEU A 110 -11.80 -7.31 -6.99
N PRO A 111 -11.73 -7.02 -8.30
CA PRO A 111 -11.60 -5.64 -8.78
C PRO A 111 -12.76 -4.73 -8.34
N ALA A 112 -13.99 -5.24 -8.36
CA ALA A 112 -15.16 -4.48 -7.95
C ALA A 112 -15.15 -4.20 -6.44
N LEU A 113 -14.71 -5.16 -5.63
CA LEU A 113 -14.53 -4.99 -4.19
C LEU A 113 -13.45 -3.95 -3.88
N LEU A 114 -12.27 -4.09 -4.49
CA LEU A 114 -11.15 -3.18 -4.26
C LEU A 114 -11.57 -1.74 -4.54
N LEU A 115 -12.16 -1.49 -5.71
CA LEU A 115 -12.54 -0.15 -6.16
C LEU A 115 -13.88 0.33 -5.59
N SER A 116 -14.55 -0.43 -4.71
CA SER A 116 -15.87 -0.09 -4.18
C SER A 116 -15.85 1.10 -3.22
N ARG A 117 -14.68 1.46 -2.70
CA ARG A 117 -14.46 2.56 -1.76
C ARG A 117 -13.15 3.26 -2.08
N SER A 118 -13.09 4.53 -1.69
CA SER A 118 -11.89 5.35 -1.72
C SER A 118 -11.76 6.14 -0.43
N ASN A 119 -10.52 6.36 0.02
CA ASN A 119 -10.24 7.17 1.19
C ASN A 119 -9.86 8.59 0.77
N ALA A 120 -10.55 9.60 1.31
CA ALA A 120 -10.26 10.99 0.98
C ALA A 120 -8.97 11.51 1.64
N ALA A 121 -8.60 10.94 2.79
CA ALA A 121 -7.40 11.34 3.53
C ALA A 121 -6.11 10.92 2.81
N SER A 122 -6.16 9.87 1.99
CA SER A 122 -4.99 9.29 1.31
C SER A 122 -4.39 10.19 0.23
N VAL A 123 -5.09 11.25 -0.17
CA VAL A 123 -4.51 12.34 -0.98
C VAL A 123 -3.38 13.04 -0.19
N GLY A 124 -3.51 13.16 1.14
CA GLY A 124 -2.45 13.65 2.00
C GLY A 124 -1.21 12.76 1.97
N ASP A 125 -1.38 11.44 1.96
CA ASP A 125 -0.28 10.47 1.80
C ASP A 125 0.40 10.58 0.43
N MET A 126 -0.40 10.71 -0.65
CA MET A 126 0.11 10.95 -2.00
C MET A 126 0.92 12.25 -2.11
N ILE A 127 0.50 13.32 -1.42
CA ILE A 127 1.23 14.60 -1.39
C ILE A 127 2.50 14.49 -0.54
N SER A 128 2.46 13.71 0.54
CA SER A 128 3.60 13.51 1.45
C SER A 128 4.81 12.91 0.72
N GLY A 129 4.58 12.01 -0.23
CA GLY A 129 5.63 11.40 -1.05
C GLY A 129 6.56 12.40 -1.73
N PRO A 130 6.08 13.19 -2.72
CA PRO A 130 6.87 14.22 -3.39
C PRO A 130 7.50 15.23 -2.44
N VAL A 131 6.79 15.62 -1.37
CA VAL A 131 7.35 16.55 -0.37
C VAL A 131 8.57 15.93 0.30
N PHE A 132 8.50 14.67 0.74
CA PHE A 132 9.65 14.00 1.36
C PHE A 132 10.79 13.76 0.38
N TRP A 133 10.51 13.37 -0.86
CA TRP A 133 11.55 13.16 -1.87
C TRP A 133 12.32 14.43 -2.21
N PHE A 134 11.62 15.56 -2.38
CA PHE A 134 12.25 16.78 -2.89
C PHE A 134 12.65 17.78 -1.83
N ALA A 135 11.90 17.89 -0.72
CA ALA A 135 12.17 18.90 0.31
C ALA A 135 13.06 18.36 1.45
N PHE A 136 13.11 17.05 1.67
CA PHE A 136 13.83 16.45 2.80
C PHE A 136 14.92 15.45 2.40
N ALA A 137 14.77 14.78 1.24
CA ALA A 137 15.78 13.87 0.72
C ALA A 137 16.70 14.47 -0.35
N ASP A 138 16.40 15.70 -0.82
CA ASP A 138 17.13 16.35 -1.92
C ASP A 138 17.26 15.46 -3.17
N ALA A 139 16.25 14.64 -3.45
CA ALA A 139 16.29 13.72 -4.58
C ALA A 139 16.31 14.50 -5.91
N PRO A 140 17.28 14.25 -6.80
CA PRO A 140 17.35 14.97 -8.05
C PRO A 140 16.17 14.56 -8.95
N LEU A 141 15.65 15.52 -9.73
CA LEU A 141 14.51 15.29 -10.62
C LEU A 141 14.77 14.17 -11.66
N SER A 142 16.04 13.89 -11.97
CA SER A 142 16.45 12.78 -12.82
C SER A 142 16.13 11.40 -12.25
N GLN A 143 16.01 11.25 -10.92
CA GLN A 143 15.64 10.00 -10.27
C GLN A 143 14.12 9.80 -10.18
N LEU A 144 13.30 10.80 -10.52
CA LEU A 144 11.85 10.73 -10.42
C LEU A 144 11.23 9.50 -11.11
N PRO A 145 11.63 9.11 -12.34
CA PRO A 145 11.08 7.90 -12.96
C PRO A 145 11.35 6.62 -12.15
N ALA A 146 12.55 6.51 -11.56
CA ALA A 146 12.90 5.37 -10.72
C ALA A 146 12.11 5.37 -9.41
N ILE A 147 11.99 6.54 -8.76
CA ILE A 147 11.20 6.71 -7.53
C ILE A 147 9.73 6.31 -7.78
N LEU A 148 9.12 6.79 -8.87
CA LEU A 148 7.75 6.44 -9.23
C LEU A 148 7.59 4.95 -9.53
N GLY A 149 8.52 4.36 -10.28
CA GLY A 149 8.50 2.93 -10.60
C GLY A 149 8.59 2.05 -9.34
N LEU A 150 9.52 2.37 -8.44
CA LEU A 150 9.69 1.64 -7.18
C LEU A 150 8.52 1.87 -6.20
N THR A 151 7.94 3.06 -6.19
CA THR A 151 6.70 3.36 -5.45
C THR A 151 5.54 2.51 -5.96
N LEU A 152 5.41 2.34 -7.28
CA LEU A 152 4.37 1.50 -7.85
C LEU A 152 4.54 0.02 -7.48
N LEU A 153 5.77 -0.51 -7.51
CA LEU A 153 6.05 -1.88 -7.04
C LEU A 153 5.68 -2.04 -5.56
N SER A 154 6.06 -1.07 -4.73
CA SER A 154 5.74 -1.02 -3.31
C SER A 154 4.22 -0.99 -3.08
N ALA A 155 3.49 -0.21 -3.87
CA ALA A 155 2.03 -0.13 -3.83
C ALA A 155 1.37 -1.46 -4.19
N VAL A 156 1.86 -2.17 -5.21
CA VAL A 156 1.33 -3.49 -5.59
C VAL A 156 1.57 -4.51 -4.48
N ILE A 157 2.76 -4.53 -3.89
CA ILE A 157 3.08 -5.43 -2.76
C ILE A 157 2.19 -5.10 -1.56
N PHE A 158 2.04 -3.81 -1.23
CA PHE A 158 1.19 -3.35 -0.14
C PHE A 158 -0.27 -3.81 -0.34
N LEU A 159 -0.87 -3.52 -1.50
CA LEU A 159 -2.23 -3.97 -1.83
C LEU A 159 -2.37 -5.49 -1.76
N SER A 160 -1.37 -6.23 -2.26
CA SER A 160 -1.38 -7.69 -2.23
C SER A 160 -1.39 -8.22 -0.79
N ALA A 161 -0.60 -7.63 0.10
CA ALA A 161 -0.61 -7.96 1.53
C ALA A 161 -2.00 -7.69 2.14
N LEU A 162 -2.64 -6.55 1.83
CA LEU A 162 -3.98 -6.25 2.35
C LEU A 162 -5.04 -7.23 1.86
N VAL A 163 -5.01 -7.57 0.57
CA VAL A 163 -5.92 -8.58 0.02
C VAL A 163 -5.75 -9.90 0.76
N ALA A 164 -4.52 -10.34 1.04
CA ALA A 164 -4.27 -11.55 1.83
C ALA A 164 -4.82 -11.42 3.26
N PHE A 165 -4.52 -10.33 3.97
CA PHE A 165 -4.91 -10.10 5.36
C PHE A 165 -6.42 -10.01 5.56
N TYR A 166 -7.13 -9.25 4.73
CA TYR A 166 -8.58 -9.11 4.84
C TYR A 166 -9.34 -10.31 4.28
N SER A 167 -8.73 -11.12 3.40
CA SER A 167 -9.31 -12.39 2.96
C SER A 167 -9.30 -13.48 4.04
N LEU A 168 -8.54 -13.33 5.13
CA LEU A 168 -8.58 -14.29 6.25
C LEU A 168 -9.98 -14.42 6.86
N ALA A 169 -10.84 -13.41 6.71
CA ALA A 169 -12.23 -13.43 7.15
C ALA A 169 -13.08 -14.55 6.55
N PHE A 170 -12.67 -15.11 5.40
CA PHE A 170 -13.35 -16.27 4.83
C PHE A 170 -13.18 -17.56 5.66
N TRP A 171 -12.19 -17.61 6.56
CA TRP A 171 -11.93 -18.76 7.43
C TRP A 171 -12.10 -18.44 8.92
N LEU A 172 -11.79 -17.21 9.33
CA LEU A 172 -11.80 -16.78 10.72
C LEU A 172 -12.99 -15.87 10.98
N GLN A 173 -13.89 -16.29 11.88
CA GLN A 173 -14.97 -15.43 12.34
C GLN A 173 -14.41 -14.24 13.13
N HIS A 174 -15.01 -13.06 12.98
CA HIS A 174 -14.61 -11.82 13.66
C HIS A 174 -13.15 -11.39 13.43
N SER A 175 -12.55 -11.76 12.29
CA SER A 175 -11.14 -11.46 11.98
C SER A 175 -10.86 -10.00 11.62
N GLY A 176 -11.88 -9.13 11.54
CA GLY A 176 -11.72 -7.75 11.07
C GLY A 176 -10.64 -6.99 11.85
N ARG A 177 -10.71 -7.04 13.19
CA ARG A 177 -9.70 -6.42 14.07
C ARG A 177 -8.31 -7.00 13.89
N PHE A 178 -8.21 -8.29 13.58
CA PHE A 178 -6.92 -8.93 13.33
C PHE A 178 -6.32 -8.46 12.00
N SER A 179 -7.14 -8.34 10.96
CA SER A 179 -6.72 -7.78 9.67
C SER A 179 -6.30 -6.31 9.81
N ASP A 180 -7.03 -5.51 10.59
CA ASP A 180 -6.67 -4.12 10.90
C ASP A 180 -5.33 -4.06 11.65
N GLN A 181 -5.08 -4.95 12.61
CA GLN A 181 -3.80 -5.03 13.30
C GLN A 181 -2.64 -5.34 12.35
N LEU A 182 -2.84 -6.27 11.40
CA LEU A 182 -1.83 -6.60 10.39
C LEU A 182 -1.57 -5.42 9.44
N PHE A 183 -2.61 -4.67 9.07
CA PHE A 183 -2.51 -3.44 8.30
C PHE A 183 -1.66 -2.39 9.02
N GLU A 184 -1.95 -2.11 10.30
CA GLU A 184 -1.19 -1.16 11.10
C GLU A 184 0.27 -1.59 11.27
N MET A 185 0.51 -2.88 11.54
CA MET A 185 1.87 -3.42 11.63
C MET A 185 2.63 -3.22 10.30
N LEU A 186 1.98 -3.50 9.16
CA LEU A 186 2.58 -3.30 7.85
C LEU A 186 3.01 -1.84 7.63
N ILE A 187 2.17 -0.87 8.00
CA ILE A 187 2.50 0.57 7.90
C ILE A 187 3.68 0.91 8.79
N ILE A 188 3.66 0.51 10.07
CA ILE A 188 4.73 0.80 11.03
C ILE A 188 6.06 0.22 10.54
N PHE A 189 6.11 -1.07 10.22
CA PHE A 189 7.36 -1.72 9.84
C PHE A 189 7.90 -1.24 8.50
N SER A 190 7.04 -0.81 7.57
CA SER A 190 7.50 -0.23 6.30
C SER A 190 8.03 1.20 6.47
N SER A 191 7.55 1.94 7.46
CA SER A 191 7.87 3.36 7.69
C SER A 191 9.02 3.61 8.69
N ILE A 192 9.69 2.56 9.18
CA ILE A 192 10.84 2.70 10.10
C ILE A 192 12.15 2.21 9.46
N PRO A 193 13.31 2.80 9.80
CA PRO A 193 14.60 2.37 9.28
C PRO A 193 14.90 0.91 9.63
N GLN A 194 15.04 0.07 8.61
CA GLN A 194 15.08 -1.38 8.80
C GLN A 194 16.50 -1.95 8.97
N HIS A 195 17.56 -1.21 8.61
CA HIS A 195 18.93 -1.66 8.82
C HIS A 195 19.27 -1.84 10.30
N ALA A 196 18.64 -1.05 11.18
CA ALA A 196 18.81 -1.13 12.63
C ALA A 196 18.34 -2.47 13.22
N GLN A 197 17.44 -3.18 12.54
CA GLN A 197 16.73 -4.36 13.06
C GLN A 197 17.59 -5.63 13.12
N SER A 198 17.26 -6.51 14.06
CA SER A 198 17.85 -7.84 14.21
C SER A 198 17.49 -8.77 13.04
N MET A 199 18.22 -9.87 12.88
CA MET A 199 17.97 -10.83 11.78
C MET A 199 16.57 -11.46 11.87
N SER A 200 16.09 -11.76 13.08
CA SER A 200 14.76 -12.32 13.30
C SER A 200 13.65 -11.35 12.91
N THR A 201 13.78 -10.06 13.28
CA THR A 201 12.81 -9.03 12.89
C THR A 201 12.80 -8.84 11.37
N LYS A 202 13.97 -8.86 10.73
CA LYS A 202 14.08 -8.80 9.26
C LYS A 202 13.38 -9.98 8.60
N LEU A 203 13.51 -11.21 9.10
CA LEU A 203 12.79 -12.36 8.55
C LEU A 203 11.27 -12.13 8.55
N VAL A 204 10.71 -11.59 9.63
CA VAL A 204 9.28 -11.25 9.70
C VAL A 204 8.91 -10.15 8.69
N MET A 205 9.71 -9.09 8.61
CA MET A 205 9.51 -7.96 7.70
C MET A 205 9.63 -8.35 6.22
N PHE A 206 10.38 -9.40 5.90
CA PHE A 206 10.56 -9.92 4.54
C PHE A 206 9.70 -11.16 4.23
N SER A 207 8.84 -11.58 5.14
CA SER A 207 7.94 -12.73 4.94
C SER A 207 6.47 -12.38 5.18
N VAL A 208 6.06 -12.24 6.44
CA VAL A 208 4.65 -12.07 6.80
C VAL A 208 4.15 -10.67 6.47
N LEU A 209 4.98 -9.63 6.71
CA LEU A 209 4.57 -8.23 6.68
C LEU A 209 5.19 -7.42 5.53
N PRO A 210 5.54 -8.00 4.36
CA PRO A 210 6.48 -7.54 3.29
C PRO A 210 7.18 -6.16 3.34
N ALA A 211 7.43 -5.60 4.51
CA ALA A 211 7.79 -4.23 4.77
C ALA A 211 9.18 -3.92 4.22
N GLY A 212 10.05 -4.93 4.16
CA GLY A 212 11.36 -4.81 3.55
C GLY A 212 11.31 -4.56 2.05
N PHE A 213 10.34 -5.16 1.35
CA PHE A 213 10.16 -4.91 -0.07
C PHE A 213 9.48 -3.56 -0.35
N ILE A 214 8.70 -3.04 0.60
CA ILE A 214 7.95 -1.78 0.46
C ILE A 214 8.81 -0.55 0.82
N GLY A 215 9.57 -0.62 1.92
CA GLY A 215 10.35 0.52 2.42
C GLY A 215 11.84 0.41 2.10
N LEU A 216 12.47 -0.71 2.48
CA LEU A 216 13.93 -0.83 2.50
C LEU A 216 14.56 -0.99 1.11
N LEU A 217 14.09 -1.96 0.34
CA LEU A 217 14.68 -2.29 -0.96
C LEU A 217 14.56 -1.15 -1.98
N PRO A 218 13.43 -0.42 -2.09
CA PRO A 218 13.33 0.75 -2.96
C PRO A 218 14.43 1.79 -2.71
N VAL A 219 14.67 2.16 -1.45
CA VAL A 219 15.72 3.13 -1.10
C VAL A 219 17.11 2.58 -1.41
N SER A 220 17.34 1.30 -1.11
CA SER A 220 18.62 0.64 -1.42
C SER A 220 18.94 0.69 -2.92
N LEU A 221 17.94 0.42 -3.76
CA LEU A 221 18.05 0.45 -5.22
C LEU A 221 18.26 1.87 -5.78
N LEU A 222 17.74 2.91 -5.12
CA LEU A 222 17.96 4.31 -5.50
C LEU A 222 19.39 4.76 -5.19
N HIS A 223 19.98 4.31 -4.08
CA HIS A 223 21.38 4.62 -3.75
C HIS A 223 22.37 3.91 -4.65
N ARG A 224 22.18 2.60 -4.82
CA ARG A 224 23.05 1.78 -5.64
C ARG A 224 22.22 0.69 -6.29
N PHE A 225 21.97 0.85 -7.57
CA PHE A 225 21.26 -0.16 -8.34
C PHE A 225 22.02 -1.48 -8.30
N ASP A 226 21.32 -2.52 -7.88
CA ASP A 226 21.78 -3.90 -7.89
C ASP A 226 20.73 -4.75 -8.60
N GLY A 227 21.12 -5.41 -9.68
CA GLY A 227 20.20 -6.16 -10.53
C GLY A 227 19.53 -7.32 -9.80
N LEU A 228 20.24 -7.95 -8.85
CA LEU A 228 19.70 -9.04 -8.05
C LEU A 228 18.63 -8.53 -7.08
N GLN A 229 18.88 -7.44 -6.35
CA GLN A 229 17.88 -6.81 -5.48
C GLN A 229 16.66 -6.34 -6.26
N PHE A 230 16.85 -5.81 -7.47
CA PHE A 230 15.74 -5.42 -8.33
C PHE A 230 14.91 -6.63 -8.77
N LEU A 231 15.56 -7.73 -9.19
CA LEU A 231 14.88 -8.99 -9.51
C LEU A 231 14.15 -9.58 -8.30
N MET A 232 14.73 -9.49 -7.10
CA MET A 232 14.07 -9.91 -5.86
C MET A 232 12.81 -9.09 -5.61
N LEU A 233 12.85 -7.77 -5.83
CA LEU A 233 11.69 -6.90 -5.67
C LEU A 233 10.57 -7.24 -6.67
N ILE A 234 10.93 -7.45 -7.95
CA ILE A 234 9.97 -7.88 -8.98
C ILE A 234 9.40 -9.27 -8.65
N GLY A 235 10.25 -10.22 -8.28
CA GLY A 235 9.85 -11.56 -7.88
C GLY A 235 8.89 -11.53 -6.68
N ALA A 236 9.20 -10.73 -5.66
CA ALA A 236 8.31 -10.52 -4.52
C ALA A 236 6.98 -9.90 -4.96
N THR A 237 7.00 -8.86 -5.80
CA THR A 237 5.78 -8.23 -6.33
C THR A 237 4.85 -9.25 -6.99
N ILE A 238 5.39 -10.10 -7.86
CA ILE A 238 4.62 -11.14 -8.54
C ILE A 238 4.15 -12.20 -7.53
N ALA A 239 5.04 -12.67 -6.64
CA ALA A 239 4.73 -13.71 -5.67
C ALA A 239 3.60 -13.30 -4.72
N TYR A 240 3.68 -12.10 -4.11
CA TYR A 240 2.63 -11.60 -3.23
C TYR A 240 1.32 -11.39 -3.97
N ALA A 241 1.34 -10.88 -5.20
CA ALA A 241 0.13 -10.71 -5.99
C ALA A 241 -0.55 -12.07 -6.29
N VAL A 242 0.22 -13.08 -6.69
CA VAL A 242 -0.29 -14.44 -6.95
C VAL A 242 -0.83 -15.07 -5.67
N ILE A 243 -0.09 -14.99 -4.56
CA ILE A 243 -0.50 -15.52 -3.26
C ILE A 243 -1.81 -14.85 -2.80
N ALA A 244 -1.89 -13.52 -2.87
CA ALA A 244 -3.06 -12.76 -2.45
C ALA A 244 -4.32 -13.14 -3.25
N VAL A 245 -4.21 -13.22 -4.58
CA VAL A 245 -5.31 -13.66 -5.44
C VAL A 245 -5.68 -15.12 -5.17
N GLY A 246 -4.68 -15.98 -4.92
CA GLY A 246 -4.90 -17.38 -4.53
C GLY A 246 -5.68 -17.52 -3.23
N ILE A 247 -5.27 -16.80 -2.18
CA ILE A 247 -5.96 -16.75 -0.88
C ILE A 247 -7.38 -16.22 -1.07
N PHE A 248 -7.56 -15.08 -1.74
CA PHE A 248 -8.89 -14.52 -1.96
C PHE A 248 -9.82 -15.52 -2.69
N ASN A 249 -9.32 -16.17 -3.75
CA ASN A 249 -10.12 -17.13 -4.52
C ASN A 249 -10.44 -18.42 -3.74
N ALA A 250 -9.51 -18.90 -2.92
CA ALA A 250 -9.78 -20.02 -2.02
C ALA A 250 -10.84 -19.64 -0.98
N GLY A 251 -10.81 -18.41 -0.48
CA GLY A 251 -11.77 -17.87 0.46
C GLY A 251 -13.17 -17.76 -0.13
N VAL A 252 -13.30 -17.20 -1.34
CA VAL A 252 -14.57 -17.15 -2.07
C VAL A 252 -15.14 -18.54 -2.32
N LYS A 253 -14.32 -19.52 -2.72
CA LYS A 253 -14.78 -20.91 -2.91
C LYS A 253 -15.32 -21.53 -1.62
N ARG A 254 -14.71 -21.22 -0.48
CA ARG A 254 -15.19 -21.66 0.83
C ARG A 254 -16.51 -20.99 1.18
N TYR A 255 -16.57 -19.67 1.05
CA TYR A 255 -17.76 -18.87 1.34
C TYR A 255 -19.00 -19.35 0.57
N VAL A 256 -18.84 -19.70 -0.71
CA VAL A 256 -19.95 -20.22 -1.55
C VAL A 256 -20.40 -21.62 -1.15
N ARG A 257 -19.53 -22.43 -0.51
CA ARG A 257 -19.86 -23.82 -0.13
C ARG A 257 -20.68 -23.94 1.15
N GLY A 258 -20.63 -22.94 2.04
CA GLY A 258 -21.15 -23.02 3.41
C GLY A 258 -20.20 -23.77 4.33
#